data_AF-A0AA40X0X3-F1
#
_entry.id   AF-A0AA40X0X3-F1
#
_cell.length_a   1.000
_cell.length_b   1.000
_cell.length_c   1.000
_cell.angle_alpha   90.00
_cell.angle_beta   90.00
_cell.angle_gamma   90.00
#
_symmetry.space_group_name_H-M   'P 1'
#
loop_
_entity.id
_entity.type
_entity.pdbx_description
1 polymer ?
#
loop_
_entity_poly.entity_id
_entity_poly.type
_entity_poly.pdbx_seq_one_letter_code
_entity_poly.pdbx_strand_id
1 'polypeptide(L)'
;MSNQEQLEALMARIEALEQREKQLTYASNAYQAILTTLLGNLDKNTRDKVIHMVDQAHDIAYARANLEQKSNILGADDITQRIFLFAQGRAAQSR
;
A
#
# COMPACT_ATOMS: atom_id res chain seq x y z
N MET A 1 -31.29 -23.49 12.78
CA MET A 1 -31.45 -22.27 11.96
C MET A 1 -32.00 -22.69 10.62
N SER A 2 -33.00 -21.99 10.11
CA SER A 2 -33.51 -22.24 8.76
C SER A 2 -32.49 -21.75 7.72
N ASN A 3 -32.56 -22.27 6.50
CA ASN A 3 -31.69 -21.83 5.41
C ASN A 3 -31.86 -20.32 5.13
N GLN A 4 -33.03 -19.75 5.40
CA GLN A 4 -33.31 -18.33 5.28
C GLN A 4 -32.49 -17.49 6.28
N GLU A 5 -32.46 -17.92 7.55
CA GLU A 5 -31.70 -17.24 8.61
C GLU A 5 -30.19 -17.29 8.36
N GLN A 6 -29.70 -18.41 7.82
CA GLN A 6 -28.29 -18.55 7.43
C GLN A 6 -27.93 -17.65 6.24
N LEU A 7 -28.82 -17.53 5.26
CA LEU A 7 -28.63 -16.65 4.11
C LEU A 7 -28.57 -15.18 4.53
N GLU A 8 -29.50 -14.73 5.38
CA GLU A 8 -29.52 -13.37 5.90
C GLU A 8 -28.27 -13.05 6.73
N ALA A 9 -27.83 -13.99 7.57
CA ALA A 9 -26.58 -13.83 8.34
C ALA A 9 -25.34 -13.74 7.43
N LEU A 10 -25.30 -14.51 6.33
CA LEU A 10 -24.21 -14.43 5.36
C LEU A 10 -24.22 -13.10 4.61
N MET A 11 -25.38 -12.61 4.19
CA MET A 11 -25.51 -11.32 3.50
C MET A 11 -25.04 -10.16 4.39
N ALA A 12 -25.47 -10.12 5.65
CA ALA A 12 -25.03 -9.09 6.60
C ALA A 12 -23.51 -9.13 6.83
N ARG A 13 -22.92 -10.32 6.84
CA ARG A 13 -21.47 -10.48 6.97
C ARG A 13 -20.72 -10.02 5.73
N ILE A 14 -21.25 -10.29 4.53
CA ILE A 14 -20.68 -9.80 3.27
C ILE A 14 -20.70 -8.27 3.24
N GLU A 15 -21.83 -7.64 3.57
CA GLU A 15 -21.95 -6.18 3.61
C GLU A 15 -20.94 -5.55 4.58
N ALA A 16 -20.78 -6.13 5.77
CA ALA A 16 -19.78 -5.66 6.74
C ALA A 16 -18.34 -5.78 6.21
N LEU A 17 -18.03 -6.84 5.47
CA LEU A 17 -16.72 -7.03 4.84
C LEU A 17 -16.47 -6.02 3.72
N GLU A 18 -17.47 -5.77 2.87
CA GLU A 18 -17.37 -4.77 1.78
C GLU A 18 -17.18 -3.35 2.34
N GLN A 19 -17.88 -2.99 3.40
CA GLN A 19 -17.69 -1.68 4.06
C GLN A 19 -16.29 -1.55 4.64
N ARG A 20 -15.77 -2.62 5.26
CA ARG A 20 -14.40 -2.64 5.78
C ARG A 20 -13.37 -2.52 4.66
N GLU A 21 -13.56 -3.20 3.53
CA GLU A 21 -12.67 -3.09 2.37
C GLU A 21 -12.64 -1.67 1.80
N LYS A 22 -13.82 -1.02 1.67
CA LYS A 22 -13.91 0.40 1.25
C LYS A 22 -13.14 1.32 2.20
N GLN A 23 -13.33 1.16 3.51
CA GLN A 23 -12.61 1.96 4.52
C GLN A 23 -11.09 1.77 4.43
N LEU A 24 -10.62 0.53 4.29
CA LEU A 24 -9.19 0.24 4.12
C LEU A 24 -8.64 0.86 2.83
N THR A 25 -9.42 0.85 1.75
CA THR A 25 -9.05 1.47 0.48
C THR A 25 -8.91 2.98 0.62
N TYR A 26 -9.86 3.66 1.29
CA TYR A 26 -9.75 5.10 1.55
C TYR A 26 -8.54 5.45 2.41
N ALA A 27 -8.30 4.70 3.48
CA ALA A 27 -7.13 4.91 4.34
C ALA A 27 -5.82 4.73 3.57
N SER A 28 -5.72 3.65 2.76
CA SER A 28 -4.56 3.39 1.91
C SER A 28 -4.28 4.55 0.94
N ASN A 29 -5.31 5.02 0.24
CA ASN A 29 -5.19 6.15 -0.70
C ASN A 29 -4.73 7.43 0.00
N ALA A 30 -5.26 7.72 1.20
CA ALA A 30 -4.84 8.86 1.99
C ALA A 30 -3.36 8.77 2.39
N TYR A 31 -2.90 7.62 2.85
CA TYR A 31 -1.49 7.40 3.20
C TYR A 31 -0.56 7.50 1.98
N GLN A 32 -0.96 6.94 0.84
CA GLN A 32 -0.20 7.08 -0.41
C GLN A 32 -0.02 8.56 -0.78
N ALA A 33 -1.08 9.37 -0.71
CA ALA A 33 -1.01 10.80 -1.01
C ALA A 33 -0.09 11.57 -0.05
N ILE A 34 -0.18 11.27 1.25
CA ILE A 34 0.68 11.87 2.28
C ILE A 34 2.14 11.52 2.04
N LEU A 35 2.47 10.23 1.88
CA LEU A 35 3.84 9.76 1.66
C LEU A 35 4.44 10.34 0.38
N THR A 36 3.66 10.35 -0.70
CA THR A 36 4.07 10.93 -1.98
C THR A 36 4.37 12.43 -1.85
N THR A 37 3.54 13.16 -1.12
CA THR A 37 3.74 14.60 -0.89
C THR A 37 4.99 14.86 -0.05
N LEU A 38 5.19 14.08 1.02
CA LEU A 38 6.38 14.18 1.86
C LEU A 38 7.65 13.93 1.03
N LEU A 39 7.71 12.81 0.29
CA LEU A 39 8.86 12.45 -0.55
C LEU A 39 9.12 13.47 -1.66
N GLY A 40 8.07 14.03 -2.27
CA GLY A 40 8.18 15.06 -3.30
C GLY A 40 8.79 16.37 -2.78
N ASN A 41 8.59 16.68 -1.49
CA ASN A 41 9.10 17.90 -0.85
C ASN A 41 10.53 17.77 -0.28
N LEU A 42 11.08 16.56 -0.20
CA LEU A 42 12.48 16.35 0.21
C LEU A 42 13.44 16.79 -0.90
N ASP A 43 14.65 17.22 -0.53
CA ASP A 43 15.71 17.40 -1.52
C ASP A 43 16.05 16.07 -2.20
N LYS A 44 16.63 16.14 -3.41
CA LYS A 44 16.91 14.95 -4.23
C LYS A 44 17.76 13.91 -3.48
N ASN A 45 18.82 14.33 -2.78
CA ASN A 45 19.74 13.41 -2.14
C ASN A 45 19.07 12.68 -0.97
N THR A 46 18.28 13.39 -0.16
CA THR A 46 17.55 12.77 0.96
C THR A 46 16.47 11.83 0.45
N ARG A 47 15.73 12.22 -0.59
CA ARG A 47 14.70 11.38 -1.22
C ARG A 47 15.28 10.09 -1.79
N ASP A 48 16.36 10.18 -2.57
CA ASP A 48 17.00 9.02 -3.19
C ASP A 48 17.52 8.05 -2.11
N LYS A 49 18.04 8.56 -0.99
CA LYS A 49 18.41 7.74 0.18
C LYS A 49 17.21 7.03 0.79
N VAL A 50 16.09 7.73 0.99
CA VAL A 50 14.87 7.13 1.55
C VAL A 50 14.33 6.04 0.63
N ILE A 51 14.27 6.29 -0.68
CA ILE A 51 13.86 5.29 -1.68
C ILE A 51 14.75 4.04 -1.56
N HIS A 52 16.07 4.23 -1.57
CA HIS A 52 17.00 3.12 -1.48
C HIS A 52 16.88 2.33 -0.15
N MET A 53 16.62 3.02 0.97
CA MET A 53 16.39 2.36 2.25
C MET A 53 15.12 1.50 2.24
N VAL A 54 14.06 1.95 1.57
CA VAL A 54 12.83 1.17 1.44
C VAL A 54 13.04 -0.04 0.55
N ASP A 55 13.76 0.10 -0.58
CA ASP A 55 14.11 -1.03 -1.45
C ASP A 55 14.91 -2.09 -0.68
N GLN A 56 15.92 -1.67 0.10
CA GLN A 56 16.69 -2.59 0.94
C GLN A 56 15.84 -3.26 2.02
N ALA A 57 14.92 -2.53 2.65
CA ALA A 57 14.01 -3.10 3.63
C ALA A 57 13.07 -4.13 2.99
N HIS A 58 12.62 -3.88 1.76
CA HIS A 58 11.81 -4.79 0.98
C HIS A 58 12.56 -6.10 0.69
N ASP A 59 13.80 -6.01 0.18
CA ASP A 59 14.64 -7.17 -0.10
C ASP A 59 14.89 -8.03 1.14
N ILE A 60 15.18 -7.39 2.27
CA ILE A 60 15.39 -8.08 3.55
C ILE A 60 14.10 -8.78 4.01
N ALA A 61 12.95 -8.12 3.90
CA ALA A 61 11.66 -8.70 4.27
C ALA A 61 11.33 -9.89 3.37
N TYR A 62 11.51 -9.75 2.05
CA TYR A 62 11.25 -10.81 1.09
C TYR A 62 12.16 -12.03 1.29
N ALA A 63 13.44 -11.81 1.58
CA ALA A 63 14.40 -12.88 1.85
C ALA A 63 14.05 -13.70 3.11
N ARG A 64 13.40 -13.07 4.10
CA ARG A 64 13.01 -13.69 5.38
C ARG A 64 11.59 -14.27 5.37
N ALA A 65 10.79 -13.97 4.36
CA ALA A 65 9.38 -14.31 4.30
C ALA A 65 9.13 -15.76 3.85
N ASN A 66 8.10 -16.38 4.41
CA ASN A 66 7.54 -17.63 3.89
C ASN A 66 6.72 -17.39 2.59
N LEU A 67 6.28 -18.45 1.92
CA LEU A 67 5.57 -18.37 0.62
C LEU A 67 4.34 -17.45 0.64
N GLU A 68 3.54 -17.49 1.70
CA GLU A 68 2.33 -16.67 1.85
C GLU A 68 2.69 -15.19 2.09
N GLN A 69 3.69 -14.94 2.92
CA GLN A 69 4.21 -13.60 3.20
C GLN A 69 4.85 -12.97 1.97
N LYS A 70 5.52 -13.75 1.12
CA LYS A 70 6.10 -13.27 -0.14
C LYS A 70 5.05 -12.71 -1.08
N SER A 71 3.87 -13.34 -1.18
CA SER A 71 2.77 -12.82 -2.00
C SER A 71 2.27 -11.47 -1.50
N ASN A 72 2.13 -11.31 -0.18
CA ASN A 72 1.71 -10.05 0.43
C ASN A 72 2.75 -8.94 0.26
N ILE A 73 4.04 -9.29 0.35
CA ILE A 73 5.15 -8.35 0.15
C ILE A 73 5.19 -7.87 -1.31
N LEU A 74 5.05 -8.78 -2.29
CA LEU A 74 4.99 -8.41 -3.71
C LEU A 74 3.78 -7.51 -4.04
N GLY A 75 2.62 -7.77 -3.43
CA GLY A 75 1.45 -6.90 -3.60
C GLY A 75 1.66 -5.48 -3.06
N ALA A 76 2.45 -5.33 -1.99
CA ALA A 76 2.82 -4.02 -1.44
C ALA A 76 3.88 -3.27 -2.28
N ASP A 77 4.63 -3.98 -3.13
CA ASP A 77 5.69 -3.39 -3.97
C ASP A 77 5.11 -2.44 -5.04
N ASP A 78 4.03 -2.85 -5.71
CA ASP A 78 3.41 -2.06 -6.78
C ASP A 78 2.87 -0.69 -6.29
N ILE A 79 2.41 -0.61 -5.04
CA ILE A 79 2.00 0.65 -4.41
C ILE A 79 3.23 1.52 -4.12
N THR A 80 4.29 0.91 -3.59
CA THR A 80 5.55 1.58 -3.25
C THR A 80 6.21 2.18 -4.48
N GLN A 81 6.28 1.42 -5.58
CA GLN A 81 6.83 1.88 -6.86
C GLN A 81 6.05 3.08 -7.42
N ARG A 82 4.71 3.07 -7.35
CA ARG A 82 3.88 4.22 -7.81
C ARG A 82 4.17 5.50 -7.03
N ILE A 83 4.33 5.40 -5.70
CA ILE A 83 4.72 6.53 -4.84
C ILE A 83 6.09 7.08 -5.28
N PHE A 84 7.06 6.20 -5.49
CA PHE A 84 8.43 6.58 -5.84
C PHE A 84 8.54 7.22 -7.22
N LEU A 85 7.89 6.64 -8.23
CA LEU A 85 7.86 7.20 -9.59
C LEU A 85 7.25 8.61 -9.61
N PHE A 86 6.14 8.82 -8.89
CA PHE A 86 5.53 10.15 -8.79
C PHE A 86 6.46 11.14 -8.08
N ALA A 87 7.03 10.73 -6.94
CA ALA A 87 7.94 11.57 -6.19
C ALA A 87 9.14 11.98 -7.06
N GLN A 88 9.73 11.07 -7.83
CA GLN A 88 10.81 11.38 -8.77
C GLN A 88 10.36 12.31 -9.91
N GLY A 89 9.16 12.10 -10.47
CA GLY A 89 8.59 12.94 -11.53
C GLY A 89 8.37 14.40 -11.13
N ARG A 90 7.95 14.69 -9.89
CA ARG A 90 7.87 16.07 -9.38
C ARG A 90 9.23 16.74 -9.20
N ALA A 91 10.28 16.00 -8.85
CA ALA A 91 11.64 16.55 -8.83
C ALA A 91 12.15 16.93 -10.23
N ALA A 92 11.80 16.14 -11.24
CA ALA A 92 12.19 16.42 -12.61
C ALA A 92 11.55 17.70 -13.15
N GLN A 93 10.32 18.01 -12.70
CA GLN A 93 9.60 19.24 -13.05
C GLN A 93 9.99 20.46 -12.19
N SER A 94 10.66 20.27 -11.06
CA SER A 94 11.10 21.36 -10.18
C SER A 94 12.49 21.94 -10.55
N ARG A 95 12.91 21.75 -11.80
CA ARG A 95 14.19 22.25 -12.34
C ARG A 95 13.96 23.31 -13.41
#